data_AF-A0AAV6X398-F1
#
_entry.id   AF-A0AAV6X398-F1
#
_cell.length_a   1.000
_cell.length_b   1.000
_cell.length_c   1.000
_cell.angle_alpha   90.00
_cell.angle_beta   90.00
_cell.angle_gamma   90.00
#
_symmetry.space_group_name_H-M   'P 1'
#
loop_
_entity.id
_entity.type
_entity.pdbx_description
1 polymer ?
#
loop_
_entity_poly.entity_id
_entity_poly.type
_entity_poly.pdbx_seq_one_letter_code
_entity_poly.pdbx_strand_id
1 'polypeptide(L)'
;MKLKELQMSKQFMRPRSRDKKIREEWAVPLKNIEDVYEKFMKFCLGKLRSNPWSELDGLQPETKIINEQLGSINLKGFLTINSQPAVNGAKSDSSSVGWGGAGGYVYQKAYLEFFCSLEKLNALIEKCKGFPFLTYMAVNKEGSWISNVKESDVNAVTWGVFPAKEIIQPTVVDAASFMVWKDEAFQIWSKGWAKLYLEDDPSTKLLQEVESSYYLVSLVDNDYVHGDLFAVFKDI
;
A
#
# COMPACT_ATOMS: atom_id res chain seq x y z
N MET A 1 -0.28 6.37 -1.63
CA MET A 1 -0.37 5.43 -2.76
C MET A 1 -1.78 4.87 -2.73
N LYS A 2 -2.48 4.75 -3.85
CA LYS A 2 -3.83 4.16 -3.87
C LYS A 2 -3.89 3.09 -4.96
N LEU A 3 -4.33 1.89 -4.58
CA LEU A 3 -4.67 0.84 -5.53
C LEU A 3 -5.98 1.16 -6.25
N LYS A 4 -6.16 0.48 -7.39
CA LYS A 4 -7.07 0.75 -8.52
C LYS A 4 -8.55 1.02 -8.22
N GLU A 5 -9.07 0.88 -7.01
CA GLU A 5 -10.53 0.87 -6.83
C GLU A 5 -11.19 2.16 -6.36
N LEU A 6 -10.48 3.18 -5.90
CA LEU A 6 -11.14 4.34 -5.31
C LEU A 6 -10.58 5.69 -5.75
N GLN A 7 -10.86 6.05 -7.00
CA GLN A 7 -11.19 7.44 -7.37
C GLN A 7 -11.76 7.53 -8.79
N MET A 8 -13.05 7.87 -8.90
CA MET A 8 -13.62 8.45 -10.12
C MET A 8 -13.08 9.88 -10.34
N SER A 9 -11.80 10.01 -10.62
CA SER A 9 -11.22 11.22 -11.20
C SER A 9 -10.11 10.81 -12.17
N LYS A 10 -10.53 10.53 -13.40
CA LYS A 10 -9.70 10.10 -14.52
C LYS A 10 -8.71 11.20 -14.93
N GLN A 11 -7.54 11.26 -14.29
CA GLN A 11 -6.34 11.77 -14.95
C GLN A 11 -5.68 10.60 -15.69
N PHE A 12 -6.11 10.36 -16.93
CA PHE A 12 -5.45 9.38 -17.79
C PHE A 12 -4.11 9.94 -18.28
N MET A 13 -2.99 9.43 -17.75
CA MET A 13 -1.73 9.52 -18.49
C MET A 13 -1.82 8.66 -19.75
N ARG A 14 -1.28 9.16 -20.86
CA ARG A 14 -1.21 8.38 -22.11
C ARG A 14 -0.33 7.14 -21.86
N PRO A 15 -0.78 5.91 -22.20
CA PRO A 15 -0.05 4.68 -21.91
C PRO A 15 1.44 4.72 -22.28
N ARG A 16 1.76 5.22 -23.48
CA ARG A 16 3.15 5.37 -23.96
C ARG A 16 4.05 6.25 -23.09
N SER A 17 3.49 7.29 -22.47
CA SER A 17 4.26 8.20 -21.60
C SER A 17 4.58 7.58 -20.24
N ARG A 18 3.66 6.76 -19.71
CA ARG A 18 3.86 5.98 -18.49
C ARG A 18 4.94 4.91 -18.71
N ASP A 19 4.86 4.18 -19.83
CA ASP A 19 5.81 3.11 -20.15
C ASP A 19 7.25 3.61 -20.31
N LYS A 20 7.43 4.82 -20.83
CA LYS A 20 8.76 5.45 -20.90
C LYS A 20 9.28 5.80 -19.51
N LYS A 21 8.46 6.47 -18.68
CA LYS A 21 8.85 6.91 -17.35
C LYS A 21 9.15 5.73 -16.41
N ILE A 22 8.32 4.69 -16.44
CA ILE A 22 8.55 3.50 -15.60
C ILE A 22 9.85 2.79 -15.98
N ARG A 23 10.20 2.73 -17.28
CA ARG A 23 11.50 2.21 -17.72
C ARG A 23 12.66 3.06 -17.19
N GLU A 24 12.60 4.38 -17.36
CA GLU A 24 13.67 5.28 -16.90
C GLU A 24 13.85 5.24 -15.37
N GLU A 25 12.75 5.18 -14.62
CA GLU A 25 12.79 5.23 -13.15
C GLU A 25 13.02 3.86 -12.51
N TRP A 26 12.55 2.75 -13.10
CA TRP A 26 12.56 1.43 -12.46
C TRP A 26 13.47 0.41 -13.12
N ALA A 27 13.87 0.58 -14.38
CA ALA A 27 14.78 -0.33 -15.09
C ALA A 27 16.27 0.05 -14.90
N VAL A 28 16.69 0.18 -13.65
CA VAL A 28 18.11 0.40 -13.30
C VAL A 28 18.68 -0.86 -12.66
N PRO A 29 19.99 -1.17 -12.80
CA PRO A 29 20.56 -2.38 -12.21
C PRO A 29 20.30 -2.49 -10.70
N LEU A 30 19.83 -3.66 -10.26
CA LEU A 30 19.61 -4.00 -8.85
C LEU A 30 20.68 -5.03 -8.44
N LYS A 31 21.55 -4.67 -7.51
CA LYS A 31 22.66 -5.51 -7.04
C LYS A 31 22.26 -6.42 -5.89
N ASN A 32 21.34 -5.94 -5.06
CA ASN A 32 20.87 -6.61 -3.85
C ASN A 32 19.46 -6.15 -3.49
N ILE A 33 18.92 -6.71 -2.41
CA ILE A 33 17.56 -6.41 -1.97
C ILE A 33 17.41 -4.96 -1.47
N GLU A 34 18.47 -4.36 -0.95
CA GLU A 34 18.48 -2.97 -0.50
C GLU A 34 18.21 -1.99 -1.66
N ASP A 35 18.67 -2.29 -2.87
CA ASP A 35 18.34 -1.50 -4.06
C ASP A 35 16.84 -1.50 -4.37
N VAL A 36 16.15 -2.62 -4.11
CA VAL A 36 14.67 -2.71 -4.21
C VAL A 36 14.05 -1.81 -3.14
N TYR A 37 14.52 -1.89 -1.90
CA TYR A 37 14.01 -1.09 -0.77
C TYR A 37 14.14 0.41 -1.05
N GLU A 38 15.28 0.82 -1.60
CA GLU A 38 15.52 2.20 -2.01
C GLU A 38 14.54 2.69 -3.08
N LYS A 39 14.09 1.84 -4.01
CA LYS A 39 13.12 2.24 -5.04
C LYS A 39 11.77 2.59 -4.43
N PHE A 40 11.26 1.74 -3.54
CA PHE A 40 10.02 2.02 -2.83
C PHE A 40 10.14 3.28 -1.97
N MET A 41 11.23 3.41 -1.21
CA MET A 41 11.49 4.62 -0.42
C MET A 41 11.52 5.89 -1.30
N LYS A 42 12.28 5.86 -2.41
CA LYS A 42 12.39 7.02 -3.33
C LYS A 42 11.03 7.39 -3.91
N PHE A 43 10.17 6.43 -4.23
CA PHE A 43 8.81 6.70 -4.66
C PHE A 43 7.99 7.35 -3.54
N CYS A 44 7.98 6.79 -2.33
CA CYS A 44 7.27 7.35 -1.18
C CYS A 44 7.73 8.77 -0.81
N LEU A 45 9.00 9.11 -1.03
CA LEU A 45 9.52 10.48 -0.85
C LEU A 45 9.30 11.41 -2.06
N GLY A 46 8.60 10.95 -3.09
CA GLY A 46 8.28 11.74 -4.28
C GLY A 46 9.46 11.98 -5.22
N LYS A 47 10.56 11.24 -5.04
CA LYS A 47 11.74 11.28 -5.91
C LYS A 47 11.52 10.48 -7.20
N LEU A 48 10.61 9.51 -7.18
CA LEU A 48 10.07 8.83 -8.37
C LEU A 48 8.62 9.25 -8.56
N ARG A 49 8.16 9.34 -9.82
CA ARG A 49 6.77 9.69 -10.13
C ARG A 49 5.94 8.49 -10.55
N SER A 50 6.56 7.42 -11.03
CA SER A 50 5.89 6.19 -11.45
C SER A 50 6.03 5.08 -10.40
N ASN A 51 5.10 4.13 -10.45
CA ASN A 51 5.09 2.94 -9.61
C ASN A 51 4.49 1.76 -10.41
N PRO A 52 5.12 0.57 -10.45
CA PRO A 52 4.54 -0.62 -11.08
C PRO A 52 3.13 -0.95 -10.60
N TRP A 53 2.84 -0.75 -9.30
CA TRP A 53 1.54 -1.04 -8.67
C TRP A 53 0.51 0.08 -8.77
N SER A 54 0.81 1.20 -9.43
CA SER A 54 -0.15 2.30 -9.55
C SER A 54 -0.13 2.95 -10.94
N GLU A 55 -1.31 3.33 -11.43
CA GLU A 55 -1.46 4.09 -12.67
C GLU A 55 -1.36 5.60 -12.45
N LEU A 56 -1.40 6.04 -11.19
CA LEU A 56 -1.35 7.45 -10.80
C LEU A 56 0.04 8.04 -11.05
N ASP A 57 0.07 9.30 -11.49
CA ASP A 57 1.32 10.05 -11.67
C ASP A 57 1.67 10.81 -10.38
N GLY A 58 2.75 10.40 -9.74
CA GLY A 58 3.25 11.00 -8.50
C GLY A 58 2.41 10.65 -7.26
N LEU A 59 2.80 11.27 -6.15
CA LEU A 59 2.17 11.05 -4.86
C LEU A 59 0.85 11.80 -4.72
N GLN A 60 -0.15 11.10 -4.21
CA GLN A 60 -1.43 11.71 -3.84
C GLN A 60 -1.25 12.64 -2.64
N PRO A 61 -2.04 13.74 -2.54
CA PRO A 61 -1.96 14.69 -1.43
C PRO A 61 -1.98 14.03 -0.04
N GLU A 62 -2.87 13.06 0.19
CA GLU A 62 -2.96 12.32 1.47
C GLU A 62 -1.66 11.57 1.82
N THR A 63 -0.90 11.11 0.82
CA THR A 63 0.34 10.36 1.05
C THR A 63 1.44 11.25 1.61
N LYS A 64 1.42 12.55 1.29
CA LYS A 64 2.38 13.54 1.83
C LYS A 64 2.26 13.71 3.36
N ILE A 65 1.17 13.24 3.97
CA ILE A 65 0.98 13.28 5.43
C ILE A 65 1.86 12.24 6.14
N ILE A 66 2.16 11.12 5.46
CA ILE A 66 2.83 9.94 6.05
C ILE A 66 4.06 9.48 5.24
N ASN A 67 4.54 10.30 4.30
CA ASN A 67 5.55 9.92 3.31
C ASN A 67 6.91 9.55 3.94
N GLU A 68 7.34 10.29 4.96
CA GLU A 68 8.61 10.03 5.65
C GLU A 68 8.54 8.70 6.41
N GLN A 69 7.41 8.42 7.08
CA GLN A 69 7.19 7.15 7.77
C GLN A 69 7.16 5.98 6.77
N LEU A 70 6.47 6.15 5.63
CA LEU A 70 6.50 5.18 4.53
C LEU A 70 7.93 4.94 4.04
N GLY A 71 8.70 6.00 3.78
CA GLY A 71 10.09 5.89 3.36
C GLY A 71 10.95 5.11 4.37
N SER A 72 10.75 5.37 5.67
CA SER A 72 11.46 4.68 6.75
C SER A 72 11.17 3.17 6.78
N ILE A 73 9.89 2.76 6.72
CA ILE A 73 9.55 1.32 6.78
C ILE A 73 9.93 0.58 5.49
N ASN A 74 9.92 1.25 4.34
CA ASN A 74 10.39 0.65 3.09
C ASN A 74 11.89 0.30 3.17
N LEU A 75 12.72 1.17 3.77
CA LEU A 75 14.13 0.87 4.00
C LEU A 75 14.35 -0.29 5.00
N LYS A 76 13.36 -0.60 5.84
CA LYS A 76 13.37 -1.76 6.76
C LYS A 76 12.88 -3.06 6.11
N GLY A 77 12.49 -3.02 4.83
CA GLY A 77 12.00 -4.18 4.07
C GLY A 77 10.48 -4.38 4.05
N PHE A 78 9.70 -3.36 4.44
CA PHE A 78 8.23 -3.36 4.32
C PHE A 78 7.81 -2.56 3.08
N LEU A 79 7.71 -3.25 1.94
CA LEU A 79 7.59 -2.66 0.60
C LEU A 79 6.16 -2.23 0.27
N THR A 80 5.82 -1.01 0.64
CA THR A 80 4.44 -0.49 0.58
C THR A 80 3.95 -0.30 -0.85
N ILE A 81 2.78 -0.86 -1.17
CA ILE A 81 2.08 -0.70 -2.46
C ILE A 81 0.77 0.11 -2.34
N ASN A 82 0.20 0.22 -1.14
CA ASN A 82 -0.99 1.02 -0.86
C ASN A 82 -0.95 1.59 0.57
N SER A 83 -1.56 2.77 0.79
CA SER A 83 -1.53 3.45 2.08
C SER A 83 -2.59 4.54 2.22
N GLN A 84 -3.18 4.72 3.39
CA GLN A 84 -3.91 5.95 3.76
C GLN A 84 -3.64 6.35 5.21
N PRO A 85 -3.61 7.67 5.52
CA PRO A 85 -3.45 8.16 6.89
C PRO A 85 -4.73 7.94 7.72
N ALA A 86 -4.61 8.04 9.05
CA ALA A 86 -5.79 8.21 9.90
C ALA A 86 -6.38 9.61 9.69
N VAL A 87 -7.71 9.70 9.60
CA VAL A 87 -8.45 10.96 9.49
C VAL A 87 -9.62 10.92 10.46
N ASN A 88 -9.69 11.91 11.33
CA ASN A 88 -10.76 12.04 12.32
C ASN A 88 -11.56 13.32 12.07
N GLY A 89 -12.60 13.21 11.23
CA GLY A 89 -13.54 14.30 11.00
C GLY A 89 -12.96 15.49 10.23
N ALA A 90 -12.20 15.23 9.15
CA ALA A 90 -11.79 16.30 8.26
C ALA A 90 -12.98 16.82 7.44
N LYS A 91 -12.95 18.09 7.04
CA LYS A 91 -13.98 18.64 6.14
C LYS A 91 -14.00 17.87 4.82
N SER A 92 -15.19 17.57 4.32
CA SER A 92 -15.39 16.79 3.10
C SER A 92 -14.90 17.49 1.82
N ASP A 93 -14.62 18.79 1.86
CA ASP A 93 -14.00 19.59 0.80
C ASP A 93 -12.50 19.86 1.03
N SER A 94 -11.87 19.14 1.97
CA SER A 94 -10.42 19.16 2.18
C SER A 94 -9.67 18.82 0.89
N SER A 95 -8.64 19.62 0.57
CA SER A 95 -7.78 19.39 -0.60
C SER A 95 -6.88 18.17 -0.49
N SER A 96 -6.70 17.61 0.72
CA SER A 96 -5.83 16.46 0.96
C SER A 96 -6.60 15.14 0.96
N VAL A 97 -7.75 15.09 1.64
CA VAL A 97 -8.50 13.85 1.93
C VAL A 97 -10.01 13.95 1.64
N GLY A 98 -10.51 15.11 1.21
CA GLY A 98 -11.93 15.37 1.03
C GLY A 98 -12.55 14.63 -0.15
N TRP A 99 -13.81 14.23 0.00
CA TRP A 99 -14.66 13.65 -1.04
C TRP A 99 -16.15 13.81 -0.67
N GLY A 100 -17.06 13.58 -1.62
CA GLY A 100 -18.51 13.57 -1.39
C GLY A 100 -19.22 14.94 -1.42
N GLY A 101 -18.49 16.01 -1.76
CA GLY A 101 -19.02 17.39 -1.84
C GLY A 101 -18.89 18.14 -0.52
N ALA A 102 -19.12 19.46 -0.54
CA ALA A 102 -18.94 20.32 0.64
C ALA A 102 -20.01 20.08 1.73
N GLY A 103 -19.67 20.45 2.97
CA GLY A 103 -20.60 20.48 4.11
C GLY A 103 -20.69 19.21 4.95
N GLY A 104 -19.90 18.17 4.64
CA GLY A 104 -19.79 16.95 5.42
C GLY A 104 -18.45 16.79 6.14
N TYR A 105 -18.26 15.60 6.71
CA TYR A 105 -17.02 15.18 7.36
C TYR A 105 -16.62 13.79 6.88
N VAL A 106 -15.32 13.60 6.67
CA VAL A 106 -14.72 12.33 6.22
C VAL A 106 -13.78 11.77 7.27
N TYR A 107 -13.67 10.45 7.27
CA TYR A 107 -12.94 9.69 8.27
C TYR A 107 -12.18 8.55 7.60
N GLN A 108 -11.02 8.20 8.14
CA GLN A 108 -10.17 7.13 7.66
C GLN A 108 -9.51 6.41 8.84
N LYS A 109 -9.49 5.08 8.82
CA LYS A 109 -8.53 4.29 9.59
C LYS A 109 -7.17 4.35 8.90
N ALA A 110 -6.09 4.37 9.68
CA ALA A 110 -4.76 4.21 9.09
C ALA A 110 -4.64 2.80 8.50
N TYR A 111 -4.08 2.72 7.29
CA TYR A 111 -3.97 1.48 6.52
C TYR A 111 -2.65 1.45 5.76
N LEU A 112 -2.00 0.29 5.77
CA LEU A 112 -0.87 -0.03 4.91
C LEU A 112 -1.10 -1.36 4.21
N GLU A 113 -0.62 -1.44 2.97
CA GLU A 113 -0.48 -2.68 2.22
C GLU A 113 0.95 -2.78 1.68
N PHE A 114 1.64 -3.88 1.94
CA PHE A 114 3.05 -4.02 1.60
C PHE A 114 3.47 -5.47 1.36
N PHE A 115 4.57 -5.64 0.64
CA PHE A 115 5.30 -6.90 0.59
C PHE A 115 6.39 -6.94 1.66
N CYS A 116 6.60 -8.09 2.31
CA CYS A 116 7.76 -8.31 3.18
C CYS A 116 8.17 -9.79 3.21
N SER A 117 9.40 -10.08 3.65
CA SER A 117 9.86 -11.46 3.85
C SER A 117 9.13 -12.11 5.03
N LEU A 118 9.12 -13.44 5.07
CA LEU A 118 8.54 -14.19 6.20
C LEU A 118 9.18 -13.82 7.54
N GLU A 119 10.49 -13.57 7.57
CA GLU A 119 11.20 -13.12 8.77
C GLU A 119 10.63 -11.78 9.29
N LYS A 120 10.46 -10.80 8.39
CA LYS A 120 9.91 -9.48 8.74
C LYS A 120 8.44 -9.58 9.13
N LEU A 121 7.66 -10.43 8.47
CA LEU A 121 6.27 -10.70 8.84
C LEU A 121 6.17 -11.27 10.26
N ASN A 122 7.00 -12.26 10.60
CA ASN A 122 7.01 -12.85 11.94
C ASN A 122 7.38 -11.83 13.02
N ALA A 123 8.38 -10.99 12.75
CA ALA A 123 8.76 -9.90 13.66
C ALA A 123 7.60 -8.89 13.85
N LEU A 124 6.90 -8.53 12.77
CA LEU A 124 5.74 -7.65 12.83
C LEU A 124 4.59 -8.26 13.64
N ILE A 125 4.25 -9.52 13.40
CA ILE A 125 3.20 -10.24 14.12
C ILE A 125 3.49 -10.29 15.62
N GLU A 126 4.75 -10.52 16.00
CA GLU A 126 5.15 -10.50 17.40
C GLU A 126 4.93 -9.12 18.03
N LYS A 127 5.31 -8.04 17.34
CA LYS A 127 5.06 -6.67 17.80
C LYS A 127 3.56 -6.37 17.91
N CYS A 128 2.75 -6.80 16.94
CA CYS A 128 1.29 -6.59 16.94
C CYS A 128 0.59 -7.11 18.21
N LYS A 129 1.16 -8.07 18.94
CA LYS A 129 0.61 -8.52 20.24
C LYS A 129 0.52 -7.39 21.28
N GLY A 130 1.38 -6.37 21.17
CA GLY A 130 1.35 -5.16 22.02
C GLY A 130 0.41 -4.06 21.50
N PHE A 131 -0.21 -4.23 20.33
CA PHE A 131 -1.07 -3.23 19.69
C PHE A 131 -2.47 -3.83 19.42
N PRO A 132 -3.37 -3.84 20.42
CA PRO A 132 -4.63 -4.59 20.36
C PRO A 132 -5.62 -4.09 19.29
N PHE A 133 -5.43 -2.87 18.78
CA PHE A 133 -6.25 -2.30 17.70
C PHE A 133 -5.74 -2.62 16.29
N LEU A 134 -4.56 -3.23 16.16
CA LEU A 134 -4.04 -3.61 14.85
C LEU A 134 -4.67 -4.92 14.37
N THR A 135 -5.20 -4.87 13.16
CA THR A 135 -5.66 -6.06 12.43
C THR A 135 -4.80 -6.26 11.19
N TYR A 136 -4.40 -7.50 10.91
CA TYR A 136 -3.60 -7.84 9.75
C TYR A 136 -4.12 -9.09 9.04
N MET A 137 -3.88 -9.12 7.73
CA MET A 137 -4.04 -10.28 6.86
C MET A 137 -2.80 -10.39 5.99
N ALA A 138 -2.19 -11.57 5.91
CA ALA A 138 -1.02 -11.83 5.12
C ALA A 138 -1.21 -13.08 4.26
N VAL A 139 -0.80 -13.00 3.00
CA VAL A 139 -0.87 -14.11 2.06
C VAL A 139 0.38 -14.16 1.18
N ASN A 140 0.97 -15.35 0.99
CA ASN A 140 2.03 -15.53 0.01
C ASN A 140 1.48 -15.88 -1.38
N LYS A 141 2.36 -16.03 -2.38
CA LYS A 141 1.97 -16.36 -3.74
C LYS A 141 1.17 -17.66 -3.83
N GLU A 142 1.57 -18.67 -3.05
CA GLU A 142 0.95 -20.00 -3.00
C GLU A 142 -0.41 -20.02 -2.26
N GLY A 143 -0.79 -18.93 -1.59
CA GLY A 143 -2.05 -18.82 -0.86
C GLY A 143 -1.96 -19.22 0.62
N SER A 144 -0.77 -19.36 1.19
CA SER A 144 -0.58 -19.54 2.63
C SER A 144 -1.02 -18.29 3.38
N TRP A 145 -2.03 -18.45 4.23
CA TRP A 145 -2.74 -17.36 4.90
C TRP A 145 -2.37 -17.24 6.38
N ILE A 146 -2.10 -16.03 6.85
CA ILE A 146 -1.80 -15.71 8.26
C ILE A 146 -2.57 -14.44 8.64
N SER A 147 -3.40 -14.47 9.68
CA SER A 147 -4.31 -13.37 10.04
C SER A 147 -4.68 -13.37 11.52
N ASN A 148 -5.07 -12.21 12.05
CA ASN A 148 -5.76 -12.09 13.35
C ASN A 148 -7.25 -11.67 13.23
N VAL A 149 -7.78 -11.62 12.00
CA VAL A 149 -9.20 -11.44 11.68
C VAL A 149 -9.78 -12.68 11.00
N LYS A 150 -11.11 -12.84 11.05
CA LYS A 150 -11.81 -13.95 10.38
C LYS A 150 -11.97 -13.64 8.89
N GLU A 151 -12.03 -14.69 8.07
CA GLU A 151 -12.26 -14.54 6.63
C GLU A 151 -13.61 -13.89 6.28
N SER A 152 -14.60 -14.00 7.19
CA SER A 152 -15.92 -13.37 7.05
C SER A 152 -15.95 -11.89 7.45
N ASP A 153 -14.89 -11.37 8.08
CA ASP A 153 -14.89 -10.00 8.59
C ASP A 153 -14.71 -9.00 7.44
N VAL A 154 -15.50 -7.92 7.48
CA VAL A 154 -15.40 -6.79 6.55
C VAL A 154 -15.11 -5.54 7.37
N ASN A 155 -13.95 -4.93 7.16
CA ASN A 155 -13.50 -3.79 7.94
C ASN A 155 -13.65 -2.48 7.15
N ALA A 156 -14.57 -1.60 7.54
CA ALA A 156 -14.68 -0.27 6.96
C ALA A 156 -13.47 0.60 7.34
N VAL A 157 -12.77 1.13 6.33
CA VAL A 157 -11.54 1.93 6.51
C VAL A 157 -11.68 3.37 6.03
N THR A 158 -12.68 3.68 5.22
CA THR A 158 -13.02 5.06 4.83
C THR A 158 -14.54 5.24 4.87
N TRP A 159 -15.01 6.31 5.52
CA TRP A 159 -16.43 6.66 5.55
C TRP A 159 -16.64 8.17 5.65
N GLY A 160 -17.86 8.61 5.37
CA GLY A 160 -18.25 10.01 5.39
C GLY A 160 -19.67 10.22 5.89
N VAL A 161 -19.86 11.32 6.60
CA VAL A 161 -21.14 11.78 7.15
C VAL A 161 -21.48 13.11 6.49
N PHE A 162 -22.64 13.17 5.83
CA PHE A 162 -23.06 14.31 5.03
C PHE A 162 -24.45 14.79 5.45
N PRO A 163 -24.78 16.10 5.31
CA PRO A 163 -26.09 16.63 5.65
C PRO A 163 -27.21 15.91 4.89
N ALA A 164 -28.23 15.46 5.63
CA ALA A 164 -29.43 14.80 5.09
C ALA A 164 -29.16 13.57 4.21
N LYS A 165 -28.11 12.80 4.51
CA LYS A 165 -27.77 11.54 3.82
C LYS A 165 -27.42 10.45 4.84
N GLU A 166 -27.58 9.19 4.43
CA GLU A 166 -27.01 8.06 5.16
C GLU A 166 -25.48 8.12 5.15
N ILE A 167 -24.85 7.37 6.06
CA ILE A 167 -23.40 7.23 6.09
C ILE A 167 -22.94 6.51 4.81
N ILE A 168 -21.93 7.07 4.16
CA ILE A 168 -21.32 6.46 2.98
C ILE A 168 -19.99 5.85 3.40
N GLN A 169 -19.79 4.56 3.13
CA GLN A 169 -18.56 3.82 3.43
C GLN A 169 -17.96 3.25 2.14
N PRO A 170 -17.24 4.06 1.35
CA PRO A 170 -16.83 3.65 0.01
C PRO A 170 -15.67 2.63 0.01
N THR A 171 -14.97 2.44 1.14
CA THR A 171 -13.78 1.58 1.21
C THR A 171 -13.84 0.65 2.40
N VAL A 172 -13.69 -0.64 2.11
CA VAL A 172 -13.56 -1.72 3.09
C VAL A 172 -12.30 -2.53 2.79
N VAL A 173 -11.85 -3.27 3.80
CA VAL A 173 -10.83 -4.31 3.70
C VAL A 173 -11.48 -5.62 4.10
N ASP A 174 -11.46 -6.61 3.20
CA ASP A 174 -12.03 -7.93 3.42
C ASP A 174 -11.16 -9.03 2.79
N ALA A 175 -11.24 -10.24 3.33
CA ALA A 175 -10.38 -11.34 2.91
C ALA A 175 -10.67 -11.83 1.48
N ALA A 176 -11.93 -11.81 1.04
CA ALA A 176 -12.31 -12.30 -0.28
C ALA A 176 -11.71 -11.43 -1.40
N SER A 177 -11.87 -10.11 -1.29
CA SER A 177 -11.26 -9.14 -2.20
C SER A 177 -9.73 -9.21 -2.17
N PHE A 178 -9.14 -9.35 -0.97
CA PHE A 178 -7.69 -9.45 -0.81
C PHE A 178 -7.11 -10.72 -1.47
N MET A 179 -7.80 -11.85 -1.37
CA MET A 179 -7.40 -13.11 -2.03
C MET A 179 -7.51 -13.06 -3.56
N VAL A 180 -8.48 -12.31 -4.11
CA VAL A 180 -8.58 -12.07 -5.56
C VAL A 180 -7.47 -11.11 -6.01
N TRP A 181 -7.25 -10.04 -5.26
CA TRP A 181 -6.23 -9.03 -5.56
C TRP A 181 -4.81 -9.58 -5.54
N LYS A 182 -4.49 -10.53 -4.64
CA LYS A 182 -3.12 -11.05 -4.46
C LYS A 182 -2.48 -11.49 -5.78
N ASP A 183 -3.25 -12.14 -6.66
CA ASP A 183 -2.70 -12.72 -7.89
C ASP A 183 -2.22 -11.62 -8.85
N GLU A 184 -2.97 -10.52 -8.97
CA GLU A 184 -2.52 -9.34 -9.73
C GLU A 184 -1.33 -8.67 -9.02
N ALA A 185 -1.40 -8.50 -7.69
CA ALA A 185 -0.35 -7.87 -6.90
C ALA A 185 1.02 -8.56 -7.07
N PHE A 186 1.05 -9.90 -6.97
CA PHE A 186 2.25 -10.71 -7.17
C PHE A 186 2.73 -10.70 -8.62
N GLN A 187 1.81 -10.79 -9.60
CA GLN A 187 2.17 -10.76 -11.02
C GLN A 187 2.84 -9.45 -11.47
N ILE A 188 2.62 -8.33 -10.77
CA ILE A 188 3.28 -7.06 -11.08
C ILE A 188 4.80 -7.14 -10.85
N TRP A 189 5.29 -7.99 -9.94
CA TRP A 189 6.73 -8.22 -9.78
C TRP A 189 7.37 -8.74 -11.08
N SER A 190 6.85 -9.83 -11.64
CA SER A 190 7.39 -10.42 -12.87
C SER A 190 6.96 -9.68 -14.14
N LYS A 191 5.65 -9.48 -14.33
CA LYS A 191 5.10 -8.93 -15.59
C LYS A 191 5.17 -7.40 -15.68
N GLY A 192 5.27 -6.73 -14.55
CA GLY A 192 5.38 -5.27 -14.45
C GLY A 192 6.84 -4.81 -14.39
N TRP A 193 7.56 -5.21 -13.33
CA TRP A 193 8.90 -4.70 -13.06
C TRP A 193 10.02 -5.56 -13.67
N ALA A 194 10.05 -6.87 -13.44
CA ALA A 194 11.11 -7.74 -13.95
C ALA A 194 11.16 -7.75 -15.48
N LYS A 195 10.01 -7.67 -16.15
CA LYS A 195 9.89 -7.54 -17.62
C LYS A 195 10.55 -6.27 -18.20
N LEU A 196 10.95 -5.31 -17.37
CA LEU A 196 11.72 -4.15 -17.82
C LEU A 196 13.19 -4.48 -18.13
N TYR A 197 13.69 -5.60 -17.60
CA TYR A 197 15.05 -6.11 -17.78
C TYR A 197 15.11 -7.26 -18.80
N LEU A 198 16.32 -7.68 -19.17
CA LEU A 198 16.55 -8.90 -19.94
C LEU A 198 16.32 -10.15 -19.07
N GLU A 199 16.00 -11.28 -19.70
CA GLU A 199 15.61 -12.51 -19.00
C GLU A 199 16.73 -13.09 -18.12
N ASP A 200 17.99 -12.93 -18.53
CA ASP A 200 19.18 -13.42 -17.84
C ASP A 200 19.80 -12.38 -16.87
N ASP A 201 19.23 -11.18 -16.77
CA ASP A 201 19.70 -10.09 -15.91
C ASP A 201 19.60 -10.49 -14.41
N PRO A 202 20.64 -10.24 -13.60
CA PRO A 202 20.58 -10.46 -12.15
C PRO A 202 19.39 -9.77 -11.46
N SER A 203 19.00 -8.60 -11.95
CA SER A 203 17.84 -7.83 -11.44
C SER A 203 16.53 -8.60 -11.66
N THR A 204 16.38 -9.28 -12.80
CA THR A 204 15.22 -10.14 -13.08
C THR A 204 15.12 -11.26 -12.06
N LYS A 205 16.24 -11.95 -11.78
CA LYS A 205 16.28 -13.05 -10.80
C LYS A 205 15.94 -12.58 -9.40
N LEU A 206 16.50 -11.45 -8.98
CA LEU A 206 16.21 -10.86 -7.67
C LEU A 206 14.72 -10.54 -7.50
N LEU A 207 14.09 -9.91 -8.50
CA LEU A 207 12.66 -9.58 -8.44
C LEU A 207 11.77 -10.84 -8.42
N GLN A 208 12.16 -11.91 -9.12
CA GLN A 208 11.48 -13.21 -9.08
C GLN A 208 11.66 -13.93 -7.73
N GLU A 209 12.82 -13.78 -7.09
CA GLU A 209 13.06 -14.29 -5.74
C GLU A 209 12.17 -13.57 -4.71
N VAL A 210 12.05 -12.25 -4.82
CA VAL A 210 11.10 -11.47 -3.99
C VAL A 210 9.67 -11.96 -4.22
N GLU A 211 9.24 -12.07 -5.47
CA GLU A 211 7.89 -12.55 -5.82
C GLU A 211 7.56 -13.92 -5.22
N SER A 212 8.53 -14.84 -5.20
CA SER A 212 8.31 -16.23 -4.75
C SER A 212 8.46 -16.43 -3.24
N SER A 213 9.14 -15.53 -2.52
CA SER A 213 9.44 -15.70 -1.10
C SER A 213 8.71 -14.74 -0.16
N TYR A 214 8.10 -13.66 -0.69
CA TYR A 214 7.47 -12.62 0.13
C TYR A 214 5.98 -12.89 0.39
N TYR A 215 5.47 -12.25 1.43
CA TYR A 215 4.04 -12.15 1.74
C TYR A 215 3.52 -10.76 1.35
N LEU A 216 2.32 -10.72 0.79
CA LEU A 216 1.51 -9.51 0.70
C LEU A 216 0.74 -9.36 2.01
N VAL A 217 0.82 -8.19 2.64
CA VAL A 217 0.26 -7.92 3.96
C VAL A 217 -0.63 -6.69 3.90
N SER A 218 -1.83 -6.81 4.46
CA SER A 218 -2.74 -5.71 4.79
C SER A 218 -2.68 -5.47 6.31
N LEU A 219 -2.50 -4.23 6.73
CA LEU A 219 -2.42 -3.81 8.13
C LEU A 219 -3.32 -2.58 8.36
N VAL A 220 -4.26 -2.67 9.29
CA VAL A 220 -5.21 -1.61 9.64
C VAL A 220 -5.08 -1.29 11.13
N ASP A 221 -5.04 -0.02 11.47
CA ASP A 221 -5.22 0.45 12.85
C ASP A 221 -6.68 0.87 13.08
N ASN A 222 -7.35 0.14 13.97
CA ASN A 222 -8.77 0.37 14.27
C ASN A 222 -8.99 1.54 15.24
N ASP A 223 -7.96 2.01 15.94
CA ASP A 223 -8.03 3.25 16.73
C ASP A 223 -7.74 4.46 15.82
N TYR A 224 -8.71 4.82 14.98
CA TYR A 224 -8.56 5.94 14.05
C TYR A 224 -8.51 7.31 14.71
N VAL A 225 -8.77 7.39 16.02
CA VAL A 225 -8.81 8.65 16.78
C VAL A 225 -7.44 8.92 17.43
N HIS A 226 -6.83 7.90 18.03
CA HIS A 226 -5.60 8.04 18.81
C HIS A 226 -4.47 7.08 18.42
N GLY A 227 -4.70 6.18 17.47
CA GLY A 227 -3.74 5.19 17.02
C GLY A 227 -2.52 5.78 16.32
N ASP A 228 -1.40 5.05 16.41
CA ASP A 228 -0.16 5.28 15.66
C ASP A 228 0.24 3.97 15.01
N LEU A 229 -0.30 3.71 13.81
CA LEU A 229 0.01 2.51 13.02
C LEU A 229 1.52 2.32 12.85
N PHE A 230 2.29 3.40 12.71
CA PHE A 230 3.74 3.30 12.47
C PHE A 230 4.53 2.93 13.73
N ALA A 231 3.96 3.05 14.92
CA ALA A 231 4.62 2.67 16.17
C ALA A 231 5.04 1.20 16.20
N VAL A 232 4.28 0.31 15.55
CA VAL A 232 4.59 -1.14 15.50
C VAL A 232 5.93 -1.42 14.81
N PHE A 233 6.40 -0.52 13.94
CA PHE A 233 7.65 -0.69 13.17
C PHE A 233 8.89 -0.08 13.83
N LYS A 234 8.78 0.66 14.95
CA LYS A 234 9.92 1.41 15.51
C LYS A 234 11.10 0.50 15.89
N ASP A 235 10.80 -0.66 16.46
CA ASP A 235 11.78 -1.62 16.99
C ASP A 235 11.86 -2.93 16.18
N ILE A 236 11.53 -2.87 14.88
CA ILE A 236 11.78 -3.92 13.88
C ILE A 236 12.90 -3.46 12.95
#